data_AF-A0A972LR70-F1
#
_entry.id   AF-A0A972LR70-F1
#
_cell.length_a   1.000
_cell.length_b   1.000
_cell.length_c   1.000
_cell.angle_alpha   90.00
_cell.angle_beta   90.00
_cell.angle_gamma   90.00
#
_symmetry.space_group_name_H-M   'P 1'
#
loop_
_entity.id
_entity.type
_entity.pdbx_description
1 polymer ?
#
loop_
_entity_poly.entity_id
_entity_poly.type
_entity_poly.pdbx_seq_one_letter_code
_entity_poly.pdbx_strand_id
1 'polypeptide(L)'
;MSSTNNRGIWSEAGGSLALIAREGSSAPGTSEKFRNIGATVVNDAGQTAFIGSLTTSTGSFFTNRGIWSEGGGSLALVARDGMAAPGTGSRFFGFGNQTPVLNGVGQVAFQGFLLGFGTNSSDNSGIWSTGRGSLALLARAGNEAPGTDVDFASFARIMPVLNVANQTAFLGNLTGSDVNSNNDRGIWAEDLSGVLTLIAREGDLLDVDGGPGKDFRTIRSLTFVGNSGNEDGRRSGFNALGQLAFGATFTDGTSGIFVSNLVAIPEPSTLVFVGVSGVCLLLGRRRL
;
A
#
# COMPACT_ATOMS: atom_id res chain seq x y z
N MET A 1 29.81 15.03 -22.84
CA MET A 1 28.68 14.93 -21.90
C MET A 1 29.26 14.67 -20.53
N SER A 2 29.07 15.57 -19.55
CA SER A 2 29.45 15.23 -18.17
C SER A 2 28.50 14.15 -17.66
N SER A 3 28.99 13.24 -16.83
CA SER A 3 28.21 12.19 -16.16
C SER A 3 27.16 12.74 -15.16
N THR A 4 26.92 14.05 -15.14
CA THR A 4 26.12 14.76 -14.14
C THR A 4 24.75 15.20 -14.66
N ASN A 5 24.34 14.75 -15.85
CA ASN A 5 23.02 15.04 -16.41
C ASN A 5 22.65 14.08 -17.56
N ASN A 6 22.64 12.78 -17.30
CA ASN A 6 22.40 11.76 -18.35
C ASN A 6 21.16 10.90 -18.13
N ARG A 7 20.42 11.10 -17.03
CA ARG A 7 19.10 10.49 -16.81
C ARG A 7 17.99 11.51 -16.74
N GLY A 8 16.86 11.15 -17.34
CA GLY A 8 15.61 11.89 -17.24
C GLY A 8 14.42 10.94 -17.32
N ILE A 9 13.28 11.40 -16.81
CA ILE A 9 11.97 10.80 -16.98
C ILE A 9 11.18 11.74 -17.88
N TRP A 10 10.65 11.19 -18.96
CA TRP A 10 9.74 11.88 -19.87
C TRP A 10 8.44 11.08 -19.98
N SER A 11 7.31 11.77 -20.14
CA SER A 11 5.99 11.16 -20.27
C SER A 11 5.17 11.85 -21.35
N GLU A 12 4.36 11.10 -22.08
CA GLU A 12 3.40 11.61 -23.06
C GLU A 12 1.96 11.68 -22.50
N ALA A 13 1.78 11.45 -21.19
CA ALA A 13 0.45 11.39 -20.56
C ALA A 13 -0.41 12.65 -20.79
N GLY A 14 0.22 13.81 -20.95
CA GLY A 14 -0.46 15.07 -21.26
C GLY A 14 -0.80 15.29 -22.75
N GLY A 15 -0.66 14.28 -23.60
CA GLY A 15 -0.88 14.36 -25.06
C GLY A 15 0.33 14.85 -25.87
N SER A 16 1.45 15.12 -25.21
CA SER A 16 2.74 15.43 -25.85
C SER A 16 3.89 15.05 -24.91
N LEU A 17 5.04 14.68 -25.46
CA LEU A 17 6.22 14.33 -24.67
C LEU A 17 6.71 15.52 -23.83
N ALA A 18 6.63 15.37 -22.52
CA ALA A 18 7.04 16.35 -21.54
C ALA A 18 8.10 15.77 -20.60
N LEU A 19 9.00 16.63 -20.12
CA LEU A 19 9.99 16.27 -19.12
C LEU A 19 9.35 16.29 -17.73
N ILE A 20 9.43 15.17 -17.00
CA ILE A 20 8.96 15.06 -15.62
C ILE A 20 10.08 15.41 -14.64
N ALA A 21 11.24 14.75 -14.76
CA ALA A 21 12.39 14.99 -13.89
C ALA A 21 13.69 14.72 -14.63
N ARG A 22 14.76 15.45 -14.30
CA ARG A 22 16.08 15.27 -14.92
C ARG A 22 17.21 15.46 -13.90
N GLU A 23 18.28 14.68 -14.02
CA GLU A 23 19.49 14.97 -13.26
C GLU A 23 19.99 16.41 -13.51
N GLY A 24 20.46 17.06 -12.45
CA GLY A 24 20.84 18.48 -12.47
C GLY A 24 19.68 19.48 -12.50
N SER A 25 18.43 19.05 -12.68
CA SER A 25 17.26 19.93 -12.51
C SER A 25 16.91 20.10 -11.03
N SER A 26 16.21 21.19 -10.71
CA SER A 26 15.67 21.39 -9.36
C SER A 26 14.77 20.23 -8.96
N ALA A 27 14.89 19.80 -7.70
CA ALA A 27 14.04 18.77 -7.12
C ALA A 27 12.91 19.43 -6.31
N PRO A 28 11.63 19.30 -6.74
CA PRO A 28 10.49 19.93 -6.07
C PRO A 28 10.43 19.60 -4.58
N GLY A 29 9.97 20.56 -3.78
CA GLY A 29 9.92 20.42 -2.31
C GLY A 29 11.29 20.53 -1.62
N THR A 30 12.34 20.92 -2.34
CA THR A 30 13.71 21.06 -1.79
C THR A 30 14.44 22.26 -2.41
N SER A 31 15.54 22.70 -1.76
CA SER A 31 16.50 23.66 -2.33
C SER A 31 17.56 23.00 -3.23
N GLU A 32 17.42 21.71 -3.51
CA GLU A 32 18.46 20.87 -4.12
C GLU A 32 18.16 20.50 -5.56
N LYS A 33 19.16 19.90 -6.22
CA LYS A 33 19.01 19.31 -7.55
C LYS A 33 18.99 17.79 -7.46
N PHE A 34 18.35 17.15 -8.44
CA PHE A 34 18.49 15.71 -8.62
C PHE A 34 19.93 15.37 -8.99
N ARG A 35 20.60 14.57 -8.15
CA ARG A 35 21.89 13.95 -8.46
C ARG A 35 21.70 12.67 -9.27
N ASN A 36 20.71 11.87 -8.90
CA ASN A 36 20.33 10.66 -9.62
C ASN A 36 18.83 10.49 -9.63
N ILE A 37 18.33 9.88 -10.69
CA ILE A 37 16.95 9.41 -10.78
C ILE A 37 16.98 7.89 -10.91
N GLY A 38 16.25 7.24 -10.00
CA GLY A 38 16.19 5.80 -9.84
C GLY A 38 15.02 5.16 -10.57
N ALA A 39 14.68 3.95 -10.14
CA ALA A 39 13.59 3.20 -10.73
C ALA A 39 12.25 3.94 -10.54
N THR A 40 11.43 3.85 -11.58
CA THR A 40 10.24 4.66 -11.81
C THR A 40 9.04 3.74 -11.99
N VAL A 41 7.89 4.15 -11.47
CA VAL A 41 6.60 3.50 -11.70
C VAL A 41 5.64 4.48 -12.35
N VAL A 42 4.70 3.95 -13.12
CA VAL A 42 3.66 4.70 -13.82
C VAL A 42 2.32 4.00 -13.61
N ASN A 43 1.24 4.75 -13.45
CA ASN A 43 -0.12 4.21 -13.38
C ASN A 43 -0.87 4.37 -14.72
N ASP A 44 -2.11 3.90 -14.79
CA ASP A 44 -2.98 4.03 -15.97
C ASP A 44 -3.39 5.47 -16.30
N ALA A 45 -3.38 6.36 -15.31
CA ALA A 45 -3.54 7.81 -15.49
C ALA A 45 -2.26 8.49 -16.06
N GLY A 46 -1.18 7.74 -16.29
CA GLY A 46 0.08 8.26 -16.81
C GLY A 46 0.89 9.10 -15.83
N GLN A 47 0.52 9.09 -14.55
CA GLN A 47 1.25 9.72 -13.46
C GLN A 47 2.44 8.86 -13.06
N THR A 48 3.51 9.51 -12.63
CA THR A 48 4.76 8.86 -12.27
C THR A 48 5.03 8.91 -10.77
N ALA A 49 5.70 7.89 -10.22
CA ALA A 49 6.41 7.99 -8.94
C ALA A 49 7.81 7.37 -9.03
N PHE A 50 8.78 7.93 -8.32
CA PHE A 50 10.16 7.45 -8.37
C PHE A 50 10.97 7.80 -7.12
N ILE A 51 12.07 7.07 -6.93
CA ILE A 51 13.12 7.46 -5.98
C ILE A 51 14.18 8.27 -6.70
N GLY A 52 14.51 9.43 -6.15
CA GLY A 52 15.64 10.26 -6.59
C GLY A 52 16.67 10.43 -5.47
N SER A 53 17.92 10.72 -5.82
CA SER A 53 18.92 11.23 -4.87
C SER A 53 19.28 12.66 -5.19
N LEU A 54 19.74 13.39 -4.17
CA LEU A 54 19.96 14.83 -4.24
C LEU A 54 21.45 15.18 -4.19
N THR A 55 21.79 16.39 -4.65
CA THR A 55 23.17 16.87 -4.77
C THR A 55 23.87 17.06 -3.43
N THR A 56 23.18 17.61 -2.43
CA THR A 56 23.74 17.78 -1.08
C THR A 56 23.16 16.76 -0.12
N SER A 57 23.93 16.50 0.94
CA SER A 57 23.48 15.62 2.01
C SER A 57 22.71 16.37 3.09
N THR A 58 21.71 15.71 3.67
CA THR A 58 21.04 16.17 4.90
C THR A 58 21.84 15.82 6.16
N GLY A 59 23.12 15.42 6.00
CA GLY A 59 24.03 14.94 7.05
C GLY A 59 24.72 13.63 6.66
N SER A 60 25.73 13.22 7.42
CA SER A 60 26.58 12.05 7.10
C SER A 60 25.87 10.70 7.21
N PHE A 61 24.71 10.66 7.85
CA PHE A 61 23.96 9.42 8.10
C PHE A 61 22.85 9.16 7.09
N PHE A 62 22.44 10.14 6.28
CA PHE A 62 21.28 10.00 5.40
C PHE A 62 21.69 9.57 3.99
N THR A 63 20.79 8.85 3.30
CA THR A 63 21.03 8.39 1.92
C THR A 63 20.87 9.48 0.86
N ASN A 64 20.40 10.67 1.26
CA ASN A 64 20.04 11.82 0.43
C ASN A 64 19.01 11.49 -0.63
N ARG A 65 18.08 10.61 -0.29
CA ARG A 65 17.03 10.12 -1.18
C ARG A 65 15.68 10.69 -0.79
N GLY A 66 14.84 10.82 -1.80
CA GLY A 66 13.43 11.12 -1.64
C GLY A 66 12.59 10.27 -2.57
N ILE A 67 11.30 10.28 -2.30
CA ILE A 67 10.24 9.77 -3.16
C ILE A 67 9.50 10.97 -3.70
N TRP A 68 9.37 11.06 -5.03
CA TRP A 68 8.56 12.06 -5.70
C TRP A 68 7.44 11.38 -6.49
N SER A 69 6.31 12.06 -6.63
CA SER A 69 5.18 11.56 -7.40
C SER A 69 4.35 12.70 -8.01
N GLU A 70 3.72 12.41 -9.14
CA GLU A 70 2.70 13.22 -9.80
C GLU A 70 1.27 12.89 -9.32
N GLY A 71 1.11 11.96 -8.36
CA GLY A 71 -0.20 11.48 -7.89
C GLY A 71 -1.14 12.58 -7.39
N GLY A 72 -0.59 13.68 -6.88
CA GLY A 72 -1.35 14.89 -6.49
C GLY A 72 -1.65 15.88 -7.63
N GLY A 73 -1.42 15.49 -8.90
CA GLY A 73 -1.65 16.29 -10.10
C GLY A 73 -0.41 17.04 -10.63
N SER A 74 0.66 17.15 -9.85
CA SER A 74 1.95 17.68 -10.30
C SER A 74 3.10 17.03 -9.52
N LEU A 75 4.32 17.06 -10.06
CA LEU A 75 5.47 16.44 -9.42
C LEU A 75 5.76 17.10 -8.06
N ALA A 76 5.55 16.35 -6.99
CA ALA A 76 5.76 16.78 -5.62
C ALA A 76 6.60 15.79 -4.82
N LEU A 77 7.27 16.28 -3.78
CA LEU A 77 7.98 15.45 -2.81
C LEU A 77 6.97 14.76 -1.90
N VAL A 78 7.02 13.43 -1.84
CA VAL A 78 6.20 12.61 -0.94
C VAL A 78 6.92 12.39 0.38
N ALA A 79 8.18 11.96 0.33
CA ALA A 79 8.99 11.72 1.51
C ALA A 79 10.48 11.92 1.20
N ARG A 80 11.27 12.34 2.18
CA ARG A 80 12.73 12.49 2.06
C ARG A 80 13.41 12.02 3.33
N ASP A 81 14.58 11.41 3.20
CA ASP A 81 15.42 11.17 4.36
C ASP A 81 15.86 12.48 5.05
N GLY A 82 16.03 12.39 6.37
CA GLY A 82 16.24 13.53 7.26
C GLY A 82 14.97 14.31 7.61
N MET A 83 13.86 14.14 6.89
CA MET A 83 12.56 14.72 7.26
C MET A 83 11.85 13.86 8.31
N ALA A 84 10.93 14.48 9.06
CA ALA A 84 10.08 13.79 10.01
C ALA A 84 9.29 12.66 9.32
N ALA A 85 9.22 11.50 9.96
CA ALA A 85 8.37 10.40 9.53
C ALA A 85 7.02 10.50 10.24
N PRO A 86 5.92 10.83 9.54
CA PRO A 86 4.61 11.01 10.16
C PRO A 86 4.17 9.78 10.96
N GLY A 87 3.43 10.01 12.04
CA GLY A 87 3.02 8.95 12.98
C GLY A 87 4.16 8.44 13.87
N THR A 88 5.34 9.06 13.82
CA THR A 88 6.49 8.70 14.64
C THR A 88 7.13 9.93 15.30
N GLY A 89 7.99 9.71 16.29
CA GLY A 89 8.90 10.72 16.84
C GLY A 89 10.26 10.76 16.14
N SER A 90 10.40 10.11 14.97
CA SER A 90 11.68 9.84 14.30
C SER A 90 11.73 10.50 12.91
N ARG A 91 12.88 10.36 12.25
CA ARG A 91 13.09 10.83 10.88
C ARG A 91 13.26 9.66 9.93
N PHE A 92 12.92 9.87 8.67
CA PHE A 92 13.29 8.91 7.63
C PHE A 92 14.82 8.85 7.49
N PHE A 93 15.35 7.64 7.50
CA PHE A 93 16.75 7.33 7.23
C PHE A 93 16.98 6.96 5.75
N GLY A 94 15.97 6.34 5.13
CA GLY A 94 15.98 5.95 3.74
C GLY A 94 14.78 5.07 3.39
N PHE A 95 14.69 4.64 2.13
CA PHE A 95 13.52 3.93 1.58
C PHE A 95 13.89 2.55 0.97
N GLY A 96 14.95 1.91 1.47
CA GLY A 96 15.41 0.62 0.94
C GLY A 96 15.84 0.69 -0.53
N ASN A 97 15.86 -0.43 -1.25
CA ASN A 97 16.17 -0.48 -2.71
C ASN A 97 14.92 -0.75 -3.56
N GLN A 98 13.73 -0.57 -3.00
CA GLN A 98 12.48 -0.88 -3.67
C GLN A 98 11.77 0.40 -4.09
N THR A 99 11.10 0.38 -5.24
CA THR A 99 10.36 1.54 -5.77
C THR A 99 9.05 1.74 -5.03
N PRO A 100 8.59 2.98 -4.79
CA PRO A 100 7.21 3.17 -4.33
C PRO A 100 6.22 2.51 -5.29
N VAL A 101 5.06 2.13 -4.78
CA VAL A 101 3.92 1.73 -5.61
C VAL A 101 2.98 2.92 -5.80
N LEU A 102 2.31 2.99 -6.94
CA LEU A 102 1.44 4.09 -7.36
C LEU A 102 0.20 3.52 -8.06
N ASN A 103 -1.01 3.74 -7.53
CA ASN A 103 -2.26 3.27 -8.13
C ASN A 103 -2.89 4.30 -9.08
N GLY A 104 -3.97 3.93 -9.78
CA GLY A 104 -4.66 4.80 -10.74
C GLY A 104 -5.29 6.08 -10.17
N VAL A 105 -5.48 6.19 -8.85
CA VAL A 105 -5.97 7.42 -8.19
C VAL A 105 -4.86 8.30 -7.63
N GLY A 106 -3.60 7.97 -7.88
CA GLY A 106 -2.44 8.75 -7.43
C GLY A 106 -1.98 8.44 -6.01
N GLN A 107 -2.49 7.39 -5.38
CA GLN A 107 -2.04 6.93 -4.06
C GLN A 107 -0.62 6.36 -4.18
N VAL A 108 0.26 6.78 -3.28
CA VAL A 108 1.62 6.28 -3.16
C VAL A 108 1.79 5.52 -1.86
N ALA A 109 2.40 4.34 -1.90
CA ALA A 109 2.84 3.64 -0.69
C ALA A 109 4.27 3.11 -0.82
N PHE A 110 4.96 3.01 0.32
CA PHE A 110 6.35 2.58 0.38
C PHE A 110 6.75 2.07 1.76
N GLN A 111 7.83 1.30 1.80
CA GLN A 111 8.54 0.99 3.03
C GLN A 111 9.59 2.07 3.32
N GLY A 112 9.58 2.58 4.55
CA GLY A 112 10.59 3.52 5.05
C GLY A 112 11.41 2.92 6.18
N PHE A 113 12.63 3.43 6.34
CA PHE A 113 13.50 3.14 7.48
C PHE A 113 13.66 4.39 8.32
N LEU A 114 13.82 4.23 9.62
CA LEU A 114 13.84 5.30 10.61
C LEU A 114 15.22 5.44 11.26
N LEU A 115 15.55 6.68 11.62
CA LEU A 115 16.67 7.01 12.50
C LEU A 115 16.23 8.09 13.49
N GLY A 116 16.57 7.94 14.76
CA GLY A 116 16.32 8.93 15.80
C GLY A 116 16.39 8.37 17.22
N PHE A 117 16.07 9.19 18.21
CA PHE A 117 15.94 8.75 19.60
C PHE A 117 14.82 7.72 19.73
N GLY A 118 15.09 6.64 20.45
CA GLY A 118 14.13 5.57 20.68
C GLY A 118 13.94 4.59 19.52
N THR A 119 14.72 4.70 18.43
CA THR A 119 14.74 3.68 17.36
C THR A 119 16.00 2.80 17.47
N ASN A 120 15.84 1.50 17.27
CA ASN A 120 16.90 0.51 17.16
C ASN A 120 16.61 -0.45 15.99
N SER A 121 17.45 -1.47 15.78
CA SER A 121 17.29 -2.39 14.64
C SER A 121 15.99 -3.20 14.63
N SER A 122 15.27 -3.30 15.75
CA SER A 122 14.02 -4.06 15.86
C SER A 122 12.76 -3.24 15.54
N ASP A 123 12.85 -1.91 15.42
CA ASP A 123 11.68 -1.04 15.30
C ASP A 123 11.87 0.12 14.28
N ASN A 124 12.94 0.06 13.50
CA ASN A 124 13.37 1.11 12.58
C ASN A 124 12.79 0.98 11.17
N SER A 125 11.68 0.25 10.98
CA SER A 125 11.03 0.15 9.68
C SER A 125 9.52 0.30 9.78
N GLY A 126 8.89 0.74 8.70
CA GLY A 126 7.45 0.93 8.62
C GLY A 126 6.93 0.97 7.19
N ILE A 127 5.61 0.92 7.06
CA ILE A 127 4.87 1.15 5.81
C ILE A 127 4.13 2.47 5.93
N TRP A 128 4.28 3.33 4.92
CA TRP A 128 3.55 4.59 4.80
C TRP A 128 2.76 4.62 3.49
N SER A 129 1.64 5.34 3.51
CA SER A 129 0.75 5.50 2.35
C SER A 129 0.13 6.89 2.34
N THR A 130 -0.20 7.40 1.15
CA THR A 130 -0.96 8.66 0.97
C THR A 130 -2.47 8.43 0.84
N GLY A 131 -2.94 7.19 1.02
CA GLY A 131 -4.37 6.81 0.81
C GLY A 131 -5.36 7.56 1.69
N ARG A 132 -4.90 8.17 2.78
CA ARG A 132 -5.71 8.97 3.72
C ARG A 132 -5.68 10.48 3.40
N GLY A 133 -5.38 10.84 2.16
CA GLY A 133 -5.28 12.23 1.68
C GLY A 133 -3.95 12.92 2.02
N SER A 134 -3.18 12.41 2.97
CA SER A 134 -1.80 12.83 3.24
C SER A 134 -0.94 11.63 3.66
N LEU A 135 0.38 11.80 3.70
CA LEU A 135 1.31 10.73 4.08
C LEU A 135 1.07 10.32 5.53
N ALA A 136 0.64 9.07 5.74
CA ALA A 136 0.36 8.50 7.06
C ALA A 136 1.12 7.18 7.26
N LEU A 137 1.44 6.88 8.52
CA LEU A 137 1.98 5.59 8.95
C LEU A 137 0.86 4.55 9.00
N LEU A 138 1.08 3.39 8.39
CA LEU A 138 0.15 2.26 8.39
C LEU A 138 0.55 1.21 9.41
N ALA A 139 1.84 0.86 9.42
CA ALA A 139 2.40 -0.11 10.34
C ALA A 139 3.88 0.18 10.59
N ARG A 140 4.35 -0.12 11.81
CA ARG A 140 5.75 0.06 12.21
C ARG A 140 6.22 -1.19 12.95
N ALA A 141 7.46 -1.60 12.71
CA ALA A 141 8.11 -2.63 13.50
C ALA A 141 8.22 -2.19 14.97
N GLY A 142 8.09 -3.13 15.90
CA GLY A 142 8.00 -2.88 17.34
C GLY A 142 6.66 -2.28 17.80
N ASN A 143 5.65 -2.22 16.93
CA ASN A 143 4.28 -1.91 17.35
C ASN A 143 3.40 -3.15 17.20
N GLU A 144 2.35 -3.20 18.01
CA GLU A 144 1.34 -4.25 17.99
C GLU A 144 0.83 -4.48 16.57
N ALA A 145 0.79 -5.75 16.16
CA ALA A 145 0.22 -6.15 14.90
C ALA A 145 -1.30 -6.36 15.07
N PRO A 146 -2.16 -5.51 14.48
CA PRO A 146 -3.59 -5.57 14.72
C PRO A 146 -4.19 -6.94 14.41
N GLY A 147 -5.12 -7.37 15.27
CA GLY A 147 -5.72 -8.71 15.21
C GLY A 147 -4.84 -9.81 15.80
N THR A 148 -3.77 -9.47 16.51
CA THR A 148 -2.89 -10.40 17.21
C THR A 148 -2.45 -9.83 18.56
N ASP A 149 -1.93 -10.67 19.46
CA ASP A 149 -1.33 -10.23 20.74
C ASP A 149 0.20 -10.07 20.66
N VAL A 150 0.75 -9.84 19.46
CA VAL A 150 2.19 -9.78 19.20
C VAL A 150 2.55 -8.55 18.35
N ASP A 151 3.85 -8.28 18.19
CA ASP A 151 4.34 -7.09 17.49
C ASP A 151 4.78 -7.41 16.06
N PHE A 152 4.77 -6.39 15.20
CA PHE A 152 5.50 -6.44 13.94
C PHE A 152 7.01 -6.49 14.19
N ALA A 153 7.71 -7.49 13.66
CA ALA A 153 9.16 -7.56 13.68
C ALA A 153 9.81 -6.76 12.55
N SER A 154 9.22 -6.87 11.35
CA SER A 154 9.71 -6.24 10.13
C SER A 154 8.67 -6.39 9.02
N PHE A 155 8.84 -5.64 7.94
CA PHE A 155 8.04 -5.80 6.73
C PHE A 155 8.88 -6.48 5.66
N ALA A 156 8.32 -7.51 5.03
CA ALA A 156 9.05 -8.31 4.06
C ALA A 156 9.45 -7.47 2.84
N ARG A 157 10.39 -7.99 2.04
CA ARG A 157 10.80 -7.38 0.75
C ARG A 157 9.65 -7.25 -0.26
N ILE A 158 8.47 -7.80 0.04
CA ILE A 158 7.25 -7.66 -0.75
C ILE A 158 6.56 -6.37 -0.28
N MET A 159 6.68 -5.35 -1.11
CA MET A 159 6.11 -4.03 -0.89
C MET A 159 4.58 -4.04 -0.84
N PRO A 160 3.97 -2.99 -0.27
CA PRO A 160 2.52 -2.80 -0.31
C PRO A 160 1.97 -3.00 -1.72
N VAL A 161 0.74 -3.51 -1.78
CA VAL A 161 -0.09 -3.45 -2.97
C VAL A 161 -1.24 -2.50 -2.70
N LEU A 162 -1.60 -1.74 -3.72
CA LEU A 162 -2.69 -0.79 -3.64
C LEU A 162 -3.86 -1.27 -4.49
N ASN A 163 -5.04 -0.75 -4.19
CA ASN A 163 -6.16 -0.76 -5.11
C ASN A 163 -6.72 0.66 -5.30
N VAL A 164 -7.57 0.85 -6.31
CA VAL A 164 -8.20 2.14 -6.61
C VAL A 164 -9.15 2.65 -5.53
N ALA A 165 -9.49 1.83 -4.53
CA ALA A 165 -10.34 2.21 -3.39
C ALA A 165 -9.52 2.83 -2.23
N ASN A 166 -8.26 3.21 -2.47
CA ASN A 166 -7.30 3.73 -1.50
C ASN A 166 -6.89 2.75 -0.40
N GLN A 167 -7.10 1.45 -0.60
CA GLN A 167 -6.71 0.44 0.37
C GLN A 167 -5.27 -0.01 0.11
N THR A 168 -4.54 -0.27 1.19
CA THR A 168 -3.18 -0.82 1.15
C THR A 168 -3.17 -2.21 1.78
N ALA A 169 -2.53 -3.19 1.13
CA ALA A 169 -2.29 -4.51 1.71
C ALA A 169 -0.79 -4.86 1.68
N PHE A 170 -0.31 -5.60 2.69
CA PHE A 170 1.11 -5.97 2.81
C PHE A 170 1.33 -7.23 3.66
N LEU A 171 2.54 -7.79 3.56
CA LEU A 171 3.01 -8.90 4.39
C LEU A 171 3.92 -8.39 5.51
N GLY A 172 3.59 -8.72 6.75
CA GLY A 172 4.39 -8.42 7.94
C GLY A 172 4.99 -9.69 8.55
N ASN A 173 6.22 -9.58 9.05
CA ASN A 173 6.81 -10.57 9.95
C ASN A 173 6.49 -10.18 11.40
N LEU A 174 6.32 -11.16 12.27
CA LEU A 174 5.91 -11.00 13.67
C LEU A 174 7.04 -11.36 14.64
N THR A 175 6.97 -10.82 15.86
CA THR A 175 7.85 -11.15 17.00
C THR A 175 7.05 -11.09 18.30
N GLY A 176 7.42 -11.89 19.30
CA GLY A 176 6.70 -11.98 20.57
C GLY A 176 6.96 -13.30 21.29
N SER A 177 6.39 -13.47 22.48
CA SER A 177 6.58 -14.67 23.34
C SER A 177 6.16 -15.99 22.67
N ASP A 178 5.19 -15.94 21.76
CA ASP A 178 4.58 -17.11 21.13
C ASP A 178 4.85 -17.18 19.62
N VAL A 179 5.81 -16.37 19.13
CA VAL A 179 6.18 -16.34 17.72
C VAL A 179 7.38 -17.25 17.45
N ASN A 180 7.24 -18.16 16.47
CA ASN A 180 8.28 -19.03 15.95
C ASN A 180 8.16 -19.17 14.41
N SER A 181 9.05 -19.92 13.79
CA SER A 181 9.13 -20.05 12.32
C SER A 181 7.90 -20.67 11.62
N ASN A 182 6.89 -21.09 12.38
CA ASN A 182 5.63 -21.64 11.84
C ASN A 182 4.44 -20.67 11.98
N ASN A 183 4.63 -19.50 12.59
CA ASN A 183 3.55 -18.52 12.84
C ASN A 183 4.03 -17.05 12.82
N ASP A 184 5.18 -16.80 12.20
CA ASP A 184 5.88 -15.51 12.21
C ASP A 184 5.51 -14.60 11.04
N ARG A 185 4.49 -14.95 10.24
CA ARG A 185 4.02 -14.11 9.12
C ARG A 185 2.52 -13.97 9.08
N GLY A 186 2.08 -12.81 8.62
CA GLY A 186 0.70 -12.55 8.28
C GLY A 186 0.54 -11.62 7.08
N ILE A 187 -0.69 -11.53 6.60
CA ILE A 187 -1.12 -10.59 5.58
C ILE A 187 -2.11 -9.62 6.24
N TRP A 188 -1.89 -8.32 6.09
CA TRP A 188 -2.79 -7.28 6.55
C TRP A 188 -3.28 -6.43 5.38
N ALA A 189 -4.49 -5.89 5.49
CA ALA A 189 -5.04 -4.93 4.54
C ALA A 189 -5.88 -3.86 5.26
N GLU A 190 -5.87 -2.63 4.73
CA GLU A 190 -6.76 -1.56 5.19
C GLU A 190 -8.18 -1.77 4.64
N ASP A 191 -9.20 -1.58 5.49
CA ASP A 191 -10.57 -1.37 5.06
C ASP A 191 -10.79 0.06 4.50
N LEU A 192 -12.01 0.37 4.05
CA LEU A 192 -12.35 1.69 3.51
C LEU A 192 -12.28 2.84 4.53
N SER A 193 -12.26 2.51 5.83
CA SER A 193 -12.07 3.48 6.92
C SER A 193 -10.59 3.65 7.29
N GLY A 194 -9.68 2.90 6.65
CA GLY A 194 -8.26 2.86 6.98
C GLY A 194 -7.95 2.02 8.22
N VAL A 195 -8.86 1.14 8.67
CA VAL A 195 -8.55 0.20 9.75
C VAL A 195 -7.75 -0.96 9.17
N LEU A 196 -6.59 -1.24 9.77
CA LEU A 196 -5.74 -2.35 9.35
C LEU A 196 -6.29 -3.67 9.93
N THR A 197 -6.67 -4.59 9.06
CA THR A 197 -7.26 -5.90 9.40
C THR A 197 -6.30 -7.03 9.06
N LEU A 198 -6.15 -7.99 9.97
CA LEU A 198 -5.45 -9.25 9.71
C LEU A 198 -6.29 -10.11 8.75
N ILE A 199 -5.72 -10.50 7.62
CA ILE A 199 -6.37 -11.31 6.60
C ILE A 199 -6.11 -12.80 6.81
N ALA A 200 -4.87 -13.16 7.07
CA ALA A 200 -4.43 -14.52 7.34
C ALA A 200 -3.08 -14.48 8.06
N ARG A 201 -2.81 -15.49 8.90
CA ARG A 201 -1.53 -15.67 9.60
C ARG A 201 -1.08 -17.12 9.50
N GLU A 202 0.22 -17.33 9.38
CA GLU A 202 0.82 -18.66 9.55
C GLU A 202 0.50 -19.19 10.96
N GLY A 203 0.22 -20.49 11.07
CA GLY A 203 -0.21 -21.15 12.30
C GLY A 203 -1.73 -21.12 12.56
N ASP A 204 -2.48 -20.23 11.91
CA ASP A 204 -3.94 -20.18 12.06
C ASP A 204 -4.65 -21.26 11.25
N LEU A 205 -5.87 -21.60 11.66
CA LEU A 205 -6.77 -22.47 10.88
C LEU A 205 -7.48 -21.65 9.79
N LEU A 206 -7.42 -22.14 8.55
CA LEU A 206 -8.22 -21.63 7.43
C LEU A 206 -9.25 -22.65 7.01
N ASP A 207 -10.50 -22.23 6.84
CA ASP A 207 -11.51 -23.06 6.20
C ASP A 207 -11.26 -23.10 4.69
N VAL A 208 -10.97 -24.28 4.16
CA VAL A 208 -10.68 -24.47 2.74
C VAL A 208 -11.88 -24.96 1.93
N ASP A 209 -13.01 -25.20 2.59
CA ASP A 209 -14.28 -25.48 1.95
C ASP A 209 -15.10 -24.18 1.81
N GLY A 210 -15.66 -23.94 0.62
CA GLY A 210 -16.58 -22.84 0.37
C GLY A 210 -18.05 -23.20 0.66
N GLY A 211 -18.32 -24.46 1.00
CA GLY A 211 -19.63 -24.98 1.35
C GLY A 211 -20.06 -24.70 2.80
N PRO A 212 -21.21 -25.23 3.23
CA PRO A 212 -21.69 -25.12 4.63
C PRO A 212 -20.90 -26.02 5.60
N GLY A 213 -20.05 -26.91 5.09
CA GLY A 213 -19.10 -27.67 5.89
C GLY A 213 -17.94 -26.79 6.36
N LYS A 214 -17.11 -27.33 7.25
CA LYS A 214 -15.84 -26.70 7.62
C LYS A 214 -14.71 -27.69 7.39
N ASP A 215 -13.77 -27.35 6.53
CA ASP A 215 -12.52 -28.09 6.31
C ASP A 215 -11.37 -27.20 6.77
N PHE A 216 -11.05 -27.25 8.07
CA PHE A 216 -10.01 -26.41 8.64
C PHE A 216 -8.63 -27.03 8.47
N ARG A 217 -7.70 -26.23 7.94
CA ARG A 217 -6.30 -26.61 7.78
C ARG A 217 -5.39 -25.54 8.38
N THR A 218 -4.34 -25.98 9.07
CA THR A 218 -3.33 -25.08 9.65
C THR A 218 -2.45 -24.51 8.55
N ILE A 219 -2.45 -23.18 8.42
CA ILE A 219 -1.61 -22.46 7.46
C ILE A 219 -0.15 -22.70 7.83
N ARG A 220 0.61 -23.27 6.91
CA ARG A 220 2.07 -23.45 7.04
C ARG A 220 2.84 -22.28 6.43
N SER A 221 2.40 -21.79 5.27
CA SER A 221 3.02 -20.63 4.66
C SER A 221 2.04 -19.81 3.85
N LEU A 222 2.30 -18.50 3.80
CA LEU A 222 1.53 -17.56 3.00
C LEU A 222 2.37 -17.02 1.84
N THR A 223 1.72 -16.88 0.68
CA THR A 223 2.28 -16.21 -0.50
C THR A 223 1.34 -15.10 -0.94
N PHE A 224 1.94 -13.99 -1.36
CA PHE A 224 1.23 -12.77 -1.66
C PHE A 224 1.82 -12.12 -2.90
N VAL A 225 0.98 -11.83 -3.89
CA VAL A 225 1.40 -11.09 -5.09
C VAL A 225 1.19 -9.61 -4.84
N GLY A 226 2.26 -8.93 -4.42
CA GLY A 226 2.25 -7.49 -4.13
C GLY A 226 3.22 -6.69 -5.00
N ASN A 227 3.69 -5.54 -4.47
CA ASN A 227 4.61 -4.63 -5.15
C ASN A 227 4.08 -4.06 -6.48
N SER A 228 2.81 -3.67 -6.47
CA SER A 228 2.14 -3.00 -7.58
C SER A 228 1.15 -2.00 -7.02
N GLY A 229 0.93 -0.89 -7.73
CA GLY A 229 -0.17 0.00 -7.41
C GLY A 229 -1.52 -0.51 -7.89
N ASN A 230 -1.56 -1.68 -8.54
CA ASN A 230 -2.48 -1.97 -9.63
C ASN A 230 -2.33 -1.00 -10.79
N GLU A 231 -2.93 -1.39 -11.93
CA GLU A 231 -2.99 -0.59 -13.16
C GLU A 231 -1.62 -0.19 -13.77
N ASP A 232 -0.51 -0.70 -13.22
CA ASP A 232 0.87 -0.49 -13.69
C ASP A 232 1.40 -1.61 -14.61
N GLY A 233 0.50 -2.50 -15.04
CA GLY A 233 0.79 -3.67 -15.88
C GLY A 233 1.45 -4.85 -15.15
N ARG A 234 1.70 -4.74 -13.84
CA ARG A 234 2.23 -5.85 -13.02
C ARG A 234 1.10 -6.73 -12.48
N ARG A 235 1.46 -7.92 -12.01
CA ARG A 235 0.52 -8.82 -11.33
C ARG A 235 0.16 -8.24 -9.96
N SER A 236 -1.07 -8.45 -9.54
CA SER A 236 -1.57 -8.03 -8.23
C SER A 236 -2.52 -9.06 -7.65
N GLY A 237 -2.46 -9.22 -6.33
CA GLY A 237 -3.42 -9.97 -5.54
C GLY A 237 -4.56 -9.12 -4.97
N PHE A 238 -4.63 -7.81 -5.22
CA PHE A 238 -5.64 -6.95 -4.60
C PHE A 238 -6.46 -6.23 -5.66
N ASN A 239 -7.77 -6.44 -5.73
CA ASN A 239 -8.58 -5.83 -6.79
C ASN A 239 -9.32 -4.56 -6.33
N ALA A 240 -9.97 -3.88 -7.28
CA ALA A 240 -10.75 -2.66 -7.06
C ALA A 240 -11.95 -2.83 -6.12
N LEU A 241 -12.41 -4.07 -5.89
CA LEU A 241 -13.50 -4.39 -4.97
C LEU A 241 -13.00 -4.62 -3.54
N GLY A 242 -11.70 -4.46 -3.26
CA GLY A 242 -11.12 -4.76 -1.96
C GLY A 242 -10.99 -6.25 -1.67
N GLN A 243 -11.04 -7.11 -2.70
CA GLN A 243 -10.83 -8.55 -2.54
C GLN A 243 -9.35 -8.88 -2.65
N LEU A 244 -8.84 -9.65 -1.69
CA LEU A 244 -7.43 -10.00 -1.59
C LEU A 244 -7.19 -11.48 -1.89
N ALA A 245 -6.56 -11.78 -3.01
CA ALA A 245 -6.09 -13.10 -3.40
C ALA A 245 -4.70 -13.40 -2.79
N PHE A 246 -4.58 -14.54 -2.12
CA PHE A 246 -3.34 -15.02 -1.53
C PHE A 246 -3.23 -16.55 -1.68
N GLY A 247 -2.00 -17.06 -1.75
CA GLY A 247 -1.75 -18.49 -1.73
C GLY A 247 -1.42 -18.96 -0.32
N ALA A 248 -1.92 -20.13 0.06
CA ALA A 248 -1.57 -20.79 1.31
C ALA A 248 -1.09 -22.23 1.04
N THR A 249 -0.05 -22.64 1.76
CA THR A 249 0.29 -24.06 1.95
C THR A 249 -0.09 -24.48 3.36
N PHE A 250 -0.39 -25.75 3.56
CA PHE A 250 -0.86 -26.29 4.83
C PHE A 250 0.09 -27.34 5.41
N THR A 251 -0.03 -27.60 6.71
CA THR A 251 0.82 -28.57 7.42
C THR A 251 0.60 -30.02 6.99
N ASP A 252 -0.55 -30.32 6.38
CA ASP A 252 -0.88 -31.62 5.78
C ASP A 252 -0.28 -31.83 4.36
N GLY A 253 0.46 -30.84 3.84
CA GLY A 253 1.09 -30.87 2.52
C GLY A 253 0.22 -30.37 1.37
N THR A 254 -1.02 -29.97 1.63
CA THR A 254 -1.91 -29.40 0.61
C THR A 254 -1.67 -27.90 0.40
N SER A 255 -2.22 -27.34 -0.68
CA SER A 255 -2.11 -25.90 -0.99
C SER A 255 -3.28 -25.40 -1.83
N GLY A 256 -3.49 -24.09 -1.85
CA GLY A 256 -4.54 -23.44 -2.64
C GLY A 256 -4.34 -21.93 -2.79
N ILE A 257 -5.16 -21.32 -3.65
CA ILE A 257 -5.32 -19.87 -3.76
C ILE A 257 -6.68 -19.51 -3.17
N PHE A 258 -6.71 -18.51 -2.30
CA PHE A 258 -7.88 -18.06 -1.55
C PHE A 258 -8.12 -16.60 -1.83
N VAL A 259 -9.38 -16.16 -1.71
CA VAL A 259 -9.78 -14.76 -1.85
C VAL A 259 -10.48 -14.33 -0.58
N SER A 260 -9.95 -13.31 0.09
CA SER A 260 -10.58 -12.69 1.25
C SER A 260 -11.46 -11.52 0.85
N ASN A 261 -12.64 -11.45 1.46
CA ASN A 261 -13.56 -10.31 1.37
C ASN A 261 -13.59 -9.47 2.67
N LEU A 262 -12.66 -9.71 3.62
CA LEU A 262 -12.69 -9.06 4.94
C LEU A 262 -12.60 -7.53 4.87
N VAL A 263 -11.94 -7.01 3.85
CA VAL A 263 -11.84 -5.56 3.57
C VAL A 263 -12.53 -5.18 2.25
N ALA A 264 -13.37 -6.07 1.71
CA ALA A 264 -14.04 -5.78 0.44
C ALA A 264 -15.08 -4.68 0.59
N ILE A 265 -15.29 -3.93 -0.50
CA ILE A 265 -16.40 -2.99 -0.62
C ILE A 265 -17.69 -3.82 -0.56
N PRO A 266 -18.60 -3.57 0.40
CA PRO A 266 -19.85 -4.31 0.47
C PRO A 266 -20.63 -4.16 -0.83
N GLU A 267 -21.15 -5.27 -1.35
CA GLU A 267 -22.11 -5.23 -2.46
C GLU A 267 -23.26 -4.28 -2.06
N PRO A 268 -23.74 -3.40 -2.96
CA PRO A 268 -24.93 -2.62 -2.68
C PRO A 268 -26.05 -3.60 -2.34
N SER A 269 -26.49 -3.61 -1.08
CA SER A 269 -27.69 -4.36 -0.73
C SER A 269 -28.81 -3.78 -1.60
N THR A 270 -29.38 -4.61 -2.48
CA THR A 270 -30.50 -4.21 -3.33
C THR A 270 -31.59 -3.64 -2.42
N LEU A 271 -31.66 -2.30 -2.34
CA LEU A 271 -32.76 -1.60 -1.72
C LEU A 271 -34.01 -1.99 -2.51
N VAL A 272 -34.82 -2.86 -1.91
CA VAL A 272 -36.16 -3.13 -2.39
C VAL A 272 -36.91 -1.80 -2.36
N PHE A 273 -37.04 -1.16 -3.53
CA PHE A 273 -37.98 -0.07 -3.73
C PHE A 273 -39.37 -0.63 -3.47
N VAL A 274 -39.87 -0.50 -2.24
CA VAL A 274 -41.31 -0.61 -2.00
C VAL A 274 -41.93 0.64 -2.60
N GLY A 275 -42.28 0.54 -3.89
CA GLY A 275 -43.02 1.55 -4.59
C GLY A 275 -44.37 1.76 -3.90
N VAL A 276 -44.56 2.90 -3.25
CA VAL A 276 -45.88 3.37 -2.84
C VAL A 276 -46.61 3.76 -4.12
N SER A 277 -47.36 2.83 -4.70
CA SER A 277 -48.30 3.13 -5.77
C SER A 277 -49.45 3.93 -5.16
N GLY A 278 -49.46 5.23 -5.42
CA GLY A 278 -50.57 6.11 -5.08
C GLY A 278 -51.82 5.71 -5.85
N VAL A 279 -52.81 5.17 -5.15
CA VAL A 279 -54.16 4.99 -5.68
C VAL A 279 -54.81 6.37 -5.76
N CYS A 280 -54.88 6.95 -6.97
CA CYS A 280 -55.76 8.08 -7.25
C CYS A 280 -57.21 7.59 -7.22
N LEU A 281 -57.96 7.98 -6.19
CA LEU A 281 -59.41 7.80 -6.11
C LEU A 281 -60.10 8.59 -7.24
N LEU A 282 -60.75 7.86 -8.14
CA LEU A 282 -61.66 8.40 -9.15
C LEU A 282 -62.87 9.03 -8.46
N LEU A 283 -62.99 10.36 -8.54
CA LEU A 283 -64.23 11.08 -8.27
C LEU A 283 -65.23 10.79 -9.39
N GLY A 284 -66.14 9.86 -9.14
CA GLY A 284 -67.29 9.60 -9.99
C GLY A 284 -68.57 9.50 -9.18
N ARG A 285 -69.29 10.62 -9.01
CA ARG A 285 -70.74 10.58 -8.71
C ARG A 285 -71.47 11.67 -9.50
N ARG A 286 -72.34 11.21 -10.40
CA ARG A 286 -73.37 12.00 -11.10
C ARG A 286 -74.71 11.86 -10.37
N ARG A 287 -75.39 13.02 -10.27
CA ARG A 287 -76.85 13.28 -10.25
C ARG A 287 -77.71 12.78 -9.08
N LEU A 288 -78.28 13.75 -8.34
CA LEU A 288 -79.65 14.23 -8.59
C LEU A 288 -79.60 15.73 -8.87
#